data_AF-A0A970G9F4-F1
#
_entry.id   AF-A0A970G9F4-F1
#
_cell.length_a   1.000
_cell.length_b   1.000
_cell.length_c   1.000
_cell.angle_alpha   90.00
_cell.angle_beta   90.00
_cell.angle_gamma   90.00
#
_symmetry.space_group_name_H-M   'P 1'
#
loop_
_entity.id
_entity.type
_entity.pdbx_description
1 polymer ?
#
loop_
_entity_poly.entity_id
_entity_poly.type
_entity_poly.pdbx_seq_one_letter_code
_entity_poly.pdbx_strand_id
1 'polypeptide(L)'
;MIYAKDINEQTPWQDLTPGGEIYEPGTARAFNTGTWRTNTPVFHPEACKHCMLCVPFCPDSAIPVKDGKRLDFDYMHCKGCGICEEVCPFPAITMLTGGAAK
;
A
#
# COMPACT_ATOMS: atom_id res chain seq x y z
N MET A 1 -18.90 -6.00 -19.91
CA MET A 1 -18.70 -5.07 -18.79
C MET A 1 -17.21 -5.08 -18.50
N ILE A 2 -16.56 -3.91 -18.58
CA ILE A 2 -15.14 -3.78 -18.24
C ILE A 2 -14.98 -3.88 -16.72
N TYR A 3 -13.98 -4.64 -16.25
CA TYR A 3 -13.64 -4.70 -14.83
C TYR A 3 -12.58 -3.66 -14.49
N ALA A 4 -12.52 -3.19 -13.24
CA ALA A 4 -11.58 -2.15 -12.82
C ALA A 4 -10.11 -2.51 -13.08
N LYS A 5 -9.76 -3.81 -12.98
CA LYS A 5 -8.43 -4.34 -13.31
C LYS A 5 -8.07 -4.25 -14.80
N ASP A 6 -9.07 -4.11 -15.66
CA ASP A 6 -8.90 -4.05 -17.12
C ASP A 6 -8.88 -2.60 -17.62
N ILE A 7 -9.20 -1.62 -16.75
CA ILE A 7 -9.12 -0.18 -17.03
C ILE A 7 -7.68 0.29 -16.82
N ASN A 8 -7.05 0.80 -17.87
CA ASN A 8 -5.70 1.35 -17.85
C ASN A 8 -5.59 2.55 -18.82
N GLU A 9 -4.41 3.12 -18.90
CA GLU A 9 -4.12 4.28 -19.76
C GLU A 9 -4.26 4.00 -21.28
N GLN A 10 -4.38 2.74 -21.70
CA GLN A 10 -4.65 2.34 -23.09
C GLN A 10 -6.14 2.03 -23.35
N THR A 11 -6.99 1.98 -22.32
CA THR A 11 -8.42 1.71 -22.48
C THR A 11 -9.11 2.85 -23.24
N PRO A 12 -9.71 2.58 -24.41
CA PRO A 12 -10.43 3.61 -25.15
C PRO A 12 -11.72 3.98 -24.41
N TRP A 13 -12.17 5.23 -24.56
CA TRP A 13 -13.33 5.74 -23.81
C TRP A 13 -14.62 4.97 -24.10
N GLN A 14 -14.73 4.33 -25.27
CA GLN A 14 -15.87 3.51 -25.68
C GLN A 14 -16.03 2.23 -24.85
N ASP A 15 -14.94 1.74 -24.28
CA ASP A 15 -14.94 0.53 -23.46
C ASP A 15 -15.18 0.84 -21.98
N LEU A 16 -15.23 2.13 -21.61
CA LEU A 16 -15.55 2.56 -20.25
C LEU A 16 -17.04 2.37 -19.94
N THR A 17 -17.34 2.34 -18.65
CA THR A 17 -18.72 2.31 -18.17
C THR A 17 -19.46 3.60 -18.53
N PRO A 18 -20.76 3.54 -18.83
CA PRO A 18 -21.58 4.73 -19.05
C PRO A 18 -21.42 5.71 -17.87
N GLY A 19 -21.07 6.96 -18.17
CA GLY A 19 -20.88 8.00 -17.15
C GLY A 19 -19.69 7.80 -16.21
N GLY A 20 -18.80 6.83 -16.45
CA GLY A 20 -17.70 6.50 -15.54
C GLY A 20 -18.15 5.86 -14.24
N GLU A 21 -19.32 5.22 -14.23
CA GLU A 21 -19.85 4.51 -13.08
C GLU A 21 -18.92 3.37 -12.64
N ILE A 22 -18.73 3.22 -11.32
CA ILE A 22 -17.95 2.14 -10.73
C ILE A 22 -18.91 1.08 -10.22
N TYR A 23 -18.95 -0.08 -10.89
CA TYR A 23 -19.84 -1.18 -10.52
C TYR A 23 -19.26 -2.11 -9.45
N GLU A 24 -17.93 -2.15 -9.32
CA GLU A 24 -17.24 -3.05 -8.40
C GLU A 24 -16.82 -2.32 -7.11
N PRO A 25 -17.00 -2.92 -5.93
CA PRO A 25 -16.41 -2.40 -4.70
C PRO A 25 -14.91 -2.72 -4.62
N GLY A 26 -14.15 -1.92 -3.88
CA GLY A 26 -12.75 -2.24 -3.54
C GLY A 26 -11.75 -2.13 -4.71
N THR A 27 -12.10 -1.38 -5.76
CA THR A 27 -11.28 -1.19 -6.97
C THR A 27 -9.92 -0.55 -6.70
N ALA A 28 -9.75 0.15 -5.57
CA ALA A 28 -8.47 0.68 -5.12
C ALA A 28 -7.35 -0.39 -5.08
N ARG A 29 -7.70 -1.67 -4.85
CA ARG A 29 -6.76 -2.80 -4.85
C ARG A 29 -6.13 -3.08 -6.22
N ALA A 30 -6.75 -2.62 -7.30
CA ALA A 30 -6.24 -2.79 -8.65
C ALA A 30 -5.25 -1.68 -9.05
N PHE A 31 -5.12 -0.62 -8.25
CA PHE A 31 -4.32 0.54 -8.59
C PHE A 31 -2.97 0.52 -7.87
N ASN A 32 -1.88 0.44 -8.64
CA ASN A 32 -0.52 0.37 -8.11
C ASN A 32 0.00 1.75 -7.68
N THR A 33 -0.26 2.14 -6.43
CA THR A 33 0.32 3.35 -5.81
C THR A 33 1.76 3.15 -5.35
N GLY A 34 2.30 1.94 -5.42
CA GLY A 34 3.67 1.62 -5.01
C GLY A 34 4.73 2.33 -5.85
N THR A 35 4.39 2.71 -7.09
CA THR A 35 5.24 3.51 -7.97
C THR A 35 5.49 4.93 -7.46
N TRP A 36 4.76 5.39 -6.43
CA TRP A 36 4.86 6.75 -5.89
C TRP A 36 5.97 6.90 -4.84
N ARG A 37 6.62 5.79 -4.46
CA ARG A 37 7.68 5.79 -3.45
C ARG A 37 8.87 6.63 -3.87
N THR A 38 9.24 7.59 -3.03
CA THR A 38 10.56 8.22 -3.05
C THR A 38 11.55 7.49 -2.13
N ASN A 39 11.04 6.88 -1.05
CA ASN A 39 11.78 6.08 -0.08
C ASN A 39 11.01 4.77 0.20
N THR A 40 11.72 3.71 0.60
CA THR A 40 11.12 2.39 0.82
C THR A 40 11.25 1.97 2.29
N PRO A 41 10.15 1.63 2.99
CA PRO A 41 10.23 1.14 4.36
C PRO A 41 10.81 -0.28 4.40
N VAL A 42 11.64 -0.53 5.41
CA VAL A 42 12.23 -1.83 5.73
C VAL A 42 11.72 -2.25 7.10
N PHE A 43 11.16 -3.44 7.19
CA PHE A 43 10.71 -4.02 8.44
C PHE A 43 11.81 -4.84 9.12
N HIS A 44 12.00 -4.60 10.42
CA HIS A 44 12.95 -5.29 11.30
C HIS A 44 12.16 -6.18 12.29
N PRO A 45 11.86 -7.45 11.95
CA PRO A 45 11.00 -8.33 12.75
C PRO A 45 11.52 -8.56 14.16
N GLU A 46 12.83 -8.60 14.37
CA GLU A 46 13.50 -8.81 15.65
C GLU A 46 13.26 -7.68 16.65
N ALA A 47 13.03 -6.46 16.17
CA ALA A 47 12.74 -5.31 17.01
C ALA A 47 11.22 -5.12 17.26
N CYS A 48 10.37 -5.72 16.43
CA CYS A 48 8.92 -5.55 16.49
C CYS A 48 8.29 -6.22 17.72
N LYS A 49 7.43 -5.50 18.44
CA LYS A 49 6.62 -6.03 19.56
C LYS A 49 5.19 -6.39 19.19
N HIS A 50 4.85 -6.32 17.90
CA HIS A 50 3.49 -6.50 17.41
C HIS A 50 2.44 -5.64 18.17
N CYS A 51 2.80 -4.40 18.54
CA CYS A 51 1.91 -3.46 19.21
C CYS A 51 0.81 -2.87 18.30
N MET A 52 0.89 -3.16 16.99
CA MET A 52 -0.03 -2.71 15.94
C MET A 52 -0.11 -1.21 15.69
N LEU A 53 0.62 -0.34 16.40
CA LEU A 53 0.54 1.12 16.21
C LEU A 53 0.79 1.57 14.76
N CYS A 54 1.71 0.94 14.03
CA CYS A 54 1.97 1.33 12.63
C CYS A 54 0.79 1.03 11.68
N VAL A 55 -0.10 0.09 12.02
CA VAL A 55 -1.19 -0.37 11.14
C VAL A 55 -2.29 0.70 10.97
N PRO A 56 -2.95 1.20 12.05
CA PRO A 56 -4.00 2.22 11.90
C PRO A 56 -3.45 3.59 11.47
N PHE A 57 -2.15 3.85 11.68
CA PHE A 57 -1.50 5.07 11.21
C PHE A 57 -1.09 5.00 9.73
N CYS A 58 -1.11 3.83 9.10
CA CYS A 58 -0.85 3.71 7.67
C CYS A 58 -2.06 4.25 6.89
N PRO A 59 -1.95 5.39 6.19
CA PRO A 59 -3.10 6.00 5.50
C PRO A 59 -3.61 5.15 4.33
N ASP A 60 -2.77 4.27 3.79
CA ASP A 60 -3.07 3.42 2.63
C ASP A 60 -3.35 1.95 3.01
N SER A 61 -3.44 1.61 4.31
CA SER A 61 -3.63 0.23 4.77
C SER A 61 -2.61 -0.78 4.21
N ALA A 62 -1.38 -0.32 3.92
CA ALA A 62 -0.33 -1.10 3.28
C ALA A 62 0.49 -1.97 4.24
N ILE A 63 -0.04 -2.29 5.43
CA ILE A 63 0.58 -3.16 6.43
C ILE A 63 -0.42 -4.27 6.78
N PRO A 64 -0.37 -5.42 6.09
CA PRO A 64 -1.27 -6.53 6.35
C PRO A 64 -1.09 -7.09 7.76
N VAL A 65 -2.17 -7.63 8.32
CA VAL A 65 -2.18 -8.27 9.64
C VAL A 65 -2.76 -9.67 9.50
N LYS A 66 -2.10 -10.65 10.12
CA LYS A 66 -2.56 -12.03 10.18
C LYS A 66 -2.23 -12.62 11.54
N ASP A 67 -3.18 -13.34 12.13
CA ASP A 67 -3.01 -14.03 13.43
C ASP A 67 -2.48 -13.10 14.54
N GLY A 68 -2.99 -11.86 14.58
CA GLY A 68 -2.59 -10.83 15.55
C GLY A 68 -1.19 -10.24 15.33
N LYS A 69 -0.52 -10.59 14.23
CA LYS A 69 0.82 -10.10 13.88
C LYS A 69 0.79 -9.29 12.59
N ARG A 70 1.48 -8.16 12.60
CA ARG A 70 1.75 -7.39 11.39
C ARG A 70 2.71 -8.15 10.48
N LEU A 71 2.38 -8.24 9.21
CA LEU A 71 3.18 -8.81 8.13
C LEU A 71 3.88 -7.71 7.34
N ASP A 72 4.76 -8.12 6.42
CA ASP A 72 5.55 -7.17 5.64
C ASP A 72 4.68 -6.24 4.79
N PHE A 73 5.26 -5.12 4.37
CA PHE A 73 4.53 -4.09 3.65
C PHE A 73 3.92 -4.64 2.36
N ASP A 74 2.70 -4.21 2.08
CA ASP A 74 2.15 -4.30 0.73
C ASP A 74 2.83 -3.25 -0.14
N TYR A 75 3.91 -3.66 -0.81
CA TYR A 75 4.68 -2.80 -1.70
C TYR A 75 3.94 -2.45 -3.00
N MET A 76 2.76 -3.02 -3.29
CA MET A 76 1.92 -2.53 -4.40
C MET A 76 1.16 -1.27 -4.02
N HIS A 77 0.86 -1.09 -2.72
CA HIS A 77 0.07 0.05 -2.25
C HIS A 77 0.83 1.04 -1.36
N CYS A 78 1.98 0.64 -0.79
CA CYS A 78 2.80 1.50 0.07
C CYS A 78 3.38 2.68 -0.71
N LYS A 79 3.06 3.92 -0.32
CA LYS A 79 3.61 5.14 -0.95
C LYS A 79 4.95 5.60 -0.37
N GLY A 80 5.47 4.93 0.66
CA GLY A 80 6.76 5.29 1.27
C GLY A 80 6.74 6.58 2.07
N CYS A 81 5.61 6.94 2.68
CA CYS A 81 5.41 8.21 3.39
C CYS A 81 6.19 8.35 4.72
N GLY A 82 6.72 7.26 5.28
CA GLY A 82 7.51 7.31 6.53
C GLY A 82 6.71 7.36 7.83
N ILE A 83 5.40 7.60 7.80
CA ILE A 83 4.56 7.70 9.02
C ILE A 83 4.72 6.46 9.92
N CYS A 84 4.79 5.26 9.33
CA CYS A 84 4.95 4.02 10.08
C CYS A 84 6.28 3.90 10.85
N GLU A 85 7.35 4.53 10.35
CA GLU A 85 8.63 4.65 11.05
C GLU A 85 8.50 5.63 12.22
N GLU A 86 7.94 6.81 11.97
CA GLU A 86 7.77 7.88 12.97
C GLU A 86 6.96 7.43 14.20
N VAL A 87 5.88 6.67 13.97
CA VAL A 87 5.01 6.20 15.06
C VAL A 87 5.54 4.95 15.76
N CYS A 88 6.59 4.32 15.26
CA CYS A 88 7.12 3.09 15.85
C CYS A 88 7.99 3.41 17.08
N PRO A 89 7.60 3.00 18.31
CA PRO A 89 8.41 3.26 19.49
C PRO A 89 9.56 2.25 19.67
N PHE A 90 9.70 1.27 18.77
CA PHE A 90 10.61 0.12 18.91
C PHE A 90 11.67 0.03 17.80
N PRO A 91 12.01 1.15 17.14
CA PRO A 91 12.78 1.19 15.89
C PRO A 91 12.61 0.02 14.91
N ALA A 92 11.42 -0.57 14.82
CA ALA A 92 11.19 -1.80 14.06
C ALA A 92 10.98 -1.57 12.56
N ILE A 93 11.06 -0.31 12.12
CA ILE A 93 10.87 0.13 10.75
C ILE A 93 11.94 1.19 10.47
N THR A 94 12.61 1.11 9.34
CA THR A 94 13.51 2.18 8.85
C THR A 94 13.18 2.56 7.41
N MET A 95 13.32 3.83 7.05
CA MET A 95 13.16 4.28 5.67
C MET A 95 14.51 4.23 4.91
N LEU A 96 14.57 3.43 3.84
CA LEU A 96 15.70 3.44 2.92
C LEU A 96 15.49 4.51 1.84
N THR A 97 16.50 5.34 1.60
CA THR A 97 16.47 6.35 0.54
C THR A 97 16.38 5.71 -0.84
N GLY A 98 15.48 6.23 -1.66
CA GLY A 98 15.23 5.73 -3.01
C GLY A 98 14.03 4.78 -3.05
N GLY A 99 13.22 4.89 -4.11
CA GLY A 99 12.07 4.03 -4.39
C GLY A 99 12.48 2.64 -4.88
N ALA A 100 13.51 2.05 -4.26
CA ALA A 100 14.03 0.75 -4.65
C ALA A 100 12.88 -0.27 -4.71
N ALA A 101 12.79 -0.98 -5.84
CA ALA A 101 11.82 -2.04 -6.05
C ALA A 101 12.14 -3.20 -5.11
N LYS A 102 11.24 -3.45 -4.15
CA LYS A 102 11.09 -4.73 -3.47
C LYS A 102 9.80 -5.38 -3.97
#